data_AF-A0A6A5FQM1-F1
#
_entry.id   AF-A0A6A5FQM1-F1
#
_cell.length_a   1.000
_cell.length_b   1.000
_cell.length_c   1.000
_cell.angle_alpha   90.00
_cell.angle_beta   90.00
_cell.angle_gamma   90.00
#
_symmetry.space_group_name_H-M   'P 1'
#
loop_
_entity.id
_entity.type
_entity.pdbx_description
1 polymer ?
#
loop_
_entity_poly.entity_id
_entity_poly.type
_entity_poly.pdbx_seq_one_letter_code
_entity_poly.pdbx_strand_id
1 'polypeptide(L)'
;MMMAVDLFNTLEHLKEDEFKQFKWYLQQQDILEGYQSIKVTKLEKAERQDTVDVMVKTFHLHGALKVTKKVLEKINRNDLVQSLSDTSSGPEGQSNF
;
A
#
# COMPACT_ATOMS: atom_id res chain seq x y z
N MET A 1 -1.50 -15.71 -3.22
CA MET A 1 -0.99 -15.21 -1.92
C MET A 1 -0.38 -13.86 -2.17
N MET A 2 -0.84 -12.82 -1.48
CA MET A 2 -0.33 -11.46 -1.67
C MET A 2 1.04 -11.29 -1.02
N MET A 3 1.92 -10.52 -1.66
CA MET A 3 3.31 -10.29 -1.27
C MET A 3 3.63 -8.79 -1.21
N ALA A 4 4.76 -8.44 -0.58
CA ALA A 4 5.26 -7.06 -0.56
C ALA A 4 5.51 -6.51 -1.98
N VAL A 5 5.79 -7.38 -2.96
CA VAL A 5 5.95 -6.99 -4.37
C VAL A 5 4.65 -6.45 -4.98
N ASP A 6 3.47 -6.92 -4.53
CA ASP A 6 2.19 -6.40 -5.04
C ASP A 6 1.99 -4.95 -4.61
N LEU A 7 2.36 -4.62 -3.36
CA LEU A 7 2.35 -3.24 -2.86
C LEU A 7 3.34 -2.36 -3.64
N PHE A 8 4.53 -2.89 -3.94
CA PHE A 8 5.53 -2.17 -4.72
C PHE A 8 5.01 -1.85 -6.13
N ASN A 9 4.53 -2.86 -6.84
CA ASN A 9 3.96 -2.71 -8.18
C ASN A 9 2.84 -1.67 -8.18
N THR A 10 1.97 -1.66 -7.18
CA THR A 10 0.92 -0.65 -7.08
C THR A 10 1.45 0.75 -6.86
N LEU A 11 2.49 0.93 -6.03
CA LEU A 11 3.13 2.23 -5.86
C LEU A 11 3.86 2.70 -7.12
N GLU A 12 4.35 1.79 -7.97
CA GLU A 12 4.93 2.15 -9.28
C GLU A 12 3.92 2.78 -10.23
N HIS A 13 2.65 2.41 -10.13
CA HIS A 13 1.57 3.00 -10.93
C HIS A 13 1.12 4.38 -10.42
N LEU A 14 1.65 4.86 -9.29
CA LEU A 14 1.44 6.22 -8.81
C LEU A 14 2.39 7.20 -9.51
N LYS A 15 1.85 8.32 -9.98
CA LYS A 15 2.66 9.48 -10.41
C LYS A 15 3.43 10.03 -9.23
N GLU A 16 4.46 10.84 -9.48
CA GLU A 16 5.27 11.43 -8.40
C GLU A 16 4.45 12.24 -7.39
N ASP A 17 3.50 13.05 -7.85
CA ASP A 17 2.69 13.87 -6.94
C ASP A 17 1.67 13.04 -6.16
N GLU A 18 1.12 11.99 -6.77
CA GLU A 18 0.27 11.01 -6.08
C GLU A 18 1.06 10.23 -5.03
N PHE A 19 2.31 9.88 -5.34
CA PHE A 19 3.21 9.23 -4.40
C PHE A 19 3.62 10.15 -3.24
N LYS A 20 3.86 11.44 -3.49
CA LYS A 20 4.08 12.44 -2.42
C LYS A 20 2.86 12.53 -1.50
N GLN A 21 1.65 12.58 -2.06
CA GLN A 21 0.41 12.57 -1.27
C GLN A 21 0.24 11.27 -0.49
N PHE A 22 0.56 10.12 -1.10
CA PHE A 22 0.56 8.83 -0.44
C PHE A 22 1.44 8.84 0.80
N LYS A 23 2.69 9.30 0.68
CA LYS A 23 3.62 9.44 1.81
C LYS A 23 3.13 10.41 2.88
N TRP A 24 2.45 11.48 2.49
CA TRP A 24 1.86 12.42 3.44
C TRP A 24 0.74 11.77 4.26
N TYR A 25 -0.13 10.97 3.62
CA TYR A 25 -1.20 10.27 4.31
C TYR A 25 -0.73 9.15 5.24
N LEU A 26 0.41 8.49 4.95
CA LEU A 26 1.05 7.53 5.86
C LEU A 26 1.51 8.14 7.20
N GLN A 27 1.57 9.47 7.29
CA GLN A 27 1.92 10.19 8.50
C GLN A 27 0.68 10.52 9.35
N GLN A 28 -0.52 10.43 8.76
CA GLN A 28 -1.77 10.84 9.39
C GLN A 28 -2.35 9.71 10.24
N GLN A 29 -2.32 9.88 11.56
CA GLN A 29 -2.76 8.85 12.50
C GLN A 29 -4.26 8.53 12.37
N ASP A 30 -5.09 9.51 11.96
CA ASP A 30 -6.54 9.35 11.78
C ASP A 30 -6.90 8.37 10.65
N ILE A 31 -6.04 8.24 9.64
CA ILE A 31 -6.29 7.36 8.47
C ILE A 31 -5.85 5.92 8.77
N LEU A 32 -4.97 5.76 9.74
CA LEU A 32 -4.32 4.50 10.05
C LEU A 32 -5.13 3.64 11.02
N GLU A 33 -6.37 4.00 11.41
CA GLU A 33 -7.29 3.17 12.22
C GLU A 33 -6.62 2.41 13.39
N GLY A 34 -5.82 3.13 14.18
CA GLY A 34 -5.13 2.57 15.35
C GLY A 34 -3.75 1.98 15.06
N TYR A 35 -3.31 1.93 13.80
CA TYR A 35 -1.91 1.66 13.48
C TYR A 35 -1.01 2.87 13.76
N GLN A 36 0.24 2.60 14.12
CA GLN A 36 1.23 3.63 14.44
C GLN A 36 1.63 4.42 13.18
N SER A 37 1.53 5.74 13.21
CA SER A 37 1.97 6.57 12.08
C SER A 37 3.47 6.41 11.79
N ILE A 38 3.80 6.51 10.50
CA ILE A 38 5.20 6.46 10.06
C ILE A 38 5.79 7.86 10.21
N LYS A 39 6.96 7.94 10.86
CA LYS A 39 7.68 9.21 11.05
C LYS A 39 8.04 9.85 9.71
N VAL A 40 7.84 11.17 9.60
CA VAL A 40 8.15 11.99 8.42
C VAL A 40 9.59 11.74 7.92
N THR A 41 10.55 11.68 8.84
CA THR A 41 11.97 11.47 8.53
C THR A 41 12.26 10.17 7.80
N LYS A 42 11.40 9.15 7.94
CA LYS A 42 11.53 7.88 7.21
C LYS A 42 10.96 7.95 5.80
N LEU A 43 10.05 8.88 5.52
CA LEU A 43 9.32 8.96 4.26
C LEU A 43 9.80 10.11 3.35
N GLU A 44 10.43 11.14 3.91
CA GLU A 44 10.86 12.32 3.15
C GLU A 44 11.68 11.95 1.91
N LYS A 45 12.69 11.08 2.07
CA LYS A 45 13.57 10.61 1.00
C LYS A 45 13.32 9.15 0.59
N ALA A 46 12.25 8.54 1.09
CA ALA A 46 11.93 7.16 0.74
C ALA A 46 11.47 7.07 -0.71
N GLU A 47 12.09 6.15 -1.43
CA GLU A 47 11.62 5.66 -2.71
C GLU A 47 10.45 4.69 -2.50
N ARG A 48 9.83 4.25 -3.60
CA ARG A 48 8.68 3.33 -3.56
C ARG A 48 9.02 2.04 -2.82
N GLN A 49 10.19 1.46 -3.09
CA GLN A 49 10.65 0.24 -2.43
C GLN A 49 10.87 0.43 -0.92
N ASP A 50 11.53 1.53 -0.52
CA ASP A 50 11.74 1.86 0.89
C ASP A 50 10.40 2.05 1.62
N THR A 51 9.44 2.68 0.93
CA THR A 51 8.10 2.92 1.49
C THR A 51 7.40 1.59 1.77
N VAL A 52 7.45 0.62 0.84
CA VAL A 52 6.89 -0.73 1.09
C VAL A 52 7.56 -1.40 2.27
N ASP A 53 8.89 -1.38 2.34
CA ASP A 53 9.63 -2.01 3.42
C ASP A 53 9.27 -1.39 4.78
N VAL A 54 9.19 -0.06 4.86
CA VAL A 54 8.76 0.65 6.06
C VAL A 54 7.31 0.31 6.43
N MET A 55 6.40 0.22 5.46
CA MET A 55 5.01 -0.15 5.71
C MET A 55 4.88 -1.57 6.23
N VAL A 56 5.56 -2.54 5.61
CA VAL A 56 5.52 -3.94 6.04
C VAL A 56 6.16 -4.11 7.42
N LYS A 57 7.25 -3.38 7.72
CA LYS A 57 7.88 -3.38 9.05
C LYS A 57 6.99 -2.75 10.13
N THR A 58 6.22 -1.73 9.78
CA THR A 58 5.41 -0.95 10.75
C THR A 58 4.04 -1.56 10.98
N PHE A 59 3.40 -2.04 9.92
CA PHE A 59 2.00 -2.48 9.93
C PHE A 59 1.84 -4.00 9.76
N HIS A 60 2.93 -4.73 9.52
CA HIS A 60 2.91 -6.09 8.98
C HIS A 60 2.24 -6.15 7.60
N LEU A 61 2.41 -7.26 6.87
CA LEU A 61 1.92 -7.35 5.49
C LEU A 61 0.41 -7.07 5.37
N HIS A 62 -0.39 -7.62 6.29
CA HIS A 62 -1.85 -7.45 6.27
C HIS A 62 -2.28 -6.02 6.64
N GLY A 63 -1.60 -5.37 7.60
CA GLY A 63 -1.88 -3.98 7.93
C GLY A 63 -1.41 -3.02 6.83
N ALA A 64 -0.24 -3.27 6.24
CA ALA A 64 0.29 -2.51 5.12
C ALA A 64 -0.69 -2.53 3.95
N LEU A 65 -1.25 -3.69 3.62
CA LEU A 65 -2.30 -3.82 2.61
C LEU A 65 -3.52 -2.93 2.91
N LYS A 66 -4.06 -3.02 4.12
CA LYS A 66 -5.24 -2.23 4.52
C LYS A 66 -4.97 -0.73 4.45
N VAL A 67 -3.79 -0.31 4.92
CA VAL A 67 -3.35 1.09 4.87
C VAL A 67 -3.19 1.55 3.43
N THR A 68 -2.53 0.78 2.57
CA THR A 68 -2.37 1.12 1.14
C THR A 68 -3.71 1.34 0.47
N LYS A 69 -4.68 0.43 0.65
CA LYS A 69 -6.02 0.59 0.04
C LYS A 69 -6.69 1.90 0.45
N LYS A 70 -6.71 2.20 1.75
CA LYS A 70 -7.32 3.46 2.24
C LYS A 70 -6.61 4.70 1.71
N VAL A 71 -5.28 4.69 1.70
CA VAL A 71 -4.53 5.86 1.21
C VAL A 71 -4.81 6.05 -0.29
N LEU A 72 -4.87 4.97 -1.07
CA LEU A 72 -5.26 5.01 -2.49
C LEU A 72 -6.67 5.58 -2.68
N GLU A 73 -7.64 5.20 -1.85
CA GLU A 73 -8.99 5.79 -1.85
C GLU A 73 -8.95 7.31 -1.56
N LYS A 74 -8.10 7.75 -0.61
CA LYS A 74 -7.96 9.17 -0.25
C LYS A 74 -7.32 10.02 -1.35
N ILE A 75 -6.42 9.46 -2.15
CA ILE A 75 -5.86 10.13 -3.33
C ILE A 75 -6.68 9.87 -4.61
N ASN A 76 -7.88 9.28 -4.47
CA ASN A 76 -8.80 9.01 -5.56
C ASN A 76 -8.26 8.06 -6.65
N ARG A 77 -7.31 7.17 -6.29
CA ARG A 77 -6.76 6.09 -7.14
C ARG A 77 -7.50 4.77 -6.90
N ASN A 78 -8.83 4.82 -7.04
CA ASN A 78 -9.72 3.67 -6.84
C ASN A 78 -9.48 2.55 -7.87
N ASP A 79 -8.93 2.90 -9.03
CA ASP A 79 -8.46 1.95 -10.06
C ASP A 79 -7.43 0.96 -9.48
N LEU A 80 -6.49 1.47 -8.69
CA LEU A 80 -5.45 0.65 -8.07
C LEU A 80 -5.97 -0.17 -6.90
N VAL A 81 -6.99 0.31 -6.18
CA VAL A 81 -7.61 -0.42 -5.06
C VAL A 81 -8.28 -1.71 -5.56
N GLN A 82 -8.93 -1.65 -6.73
CA GLN A 82 -9.56 -2.81 -7.35
C GLN A 82 -8.50 -3.83 -7.79
N SER A 83 -7.45 -3.39 -8.50
CA SER A 83 -6.33 -4.25 -8.89
C SER A 83 -5.64 -4.94 -7.71
N LEU A 84 -5.51 -4.23 -6.59
CA LEU A 84 -4.96 -4.77 -5.33
C LEU A 84 -5.92 -5.72 -4.60
N SER A 85 -7.21 -5.72 -4.93
CA SER A 85 -8.21 -6.61 -4.34
C SER A 85 -8.32 -7.91 -5.14
N ASP A 86 -8.21 -7.83 -6.46
CA ASP A 86 -8.25 -8.98 -7.37
C ASP A 86 -7.07 -9.94 -7.13
N THR A 87 -5.90 -9.41 -6.73
CA THR A 87 -4.71 -10.22 -6.38
C THR A 87 -4.84 -10.99 -5.05
N SER A 88 -5.79 -10.62 -4.18
CA SER A 88 -6.11 -11.38 -2.97
C SER A 88 -7.05 -12.56 -3.22
N SER A 89 -7.81 -12.50 -4.31
CA SER A 89 -8.66 -13.57 -4.83
C SER A 89 -7.87 -14.37 -5.87
N GLY A 90 -6.94 -15.20 -5.41
CA GLY A 90 -6.33 -16.18 -6.32
C GLY A 90 -7.43 -17.05 -6.96
N PRO A 91 -7.31 -17.47 -8.23
CA PRO A 91 -8.16 -18.52 -8.75
C PRO A 91 -7.85 -19.79 -7.95
N GLU A 92 -8.78 -20.21 -7.09
CA GLU A 92 -8.79 -21.57 -6.58
C GLU A 92 -8.97 -22.50 -7.78
N GLY A 93 -7.94 -23.29 -8.07
CA GLY A 93 -8.03 -24.58 -8.74
C GLY A 93 -8.77 -24.62 -10.08
N GLN A 94 -8.07 -24.27 -11.17
CA GLN A 94 -8.25 -25.03 -12.40
C GLN A 94 -7.23 -26.16 -12.43
N SER A 95 -7.50 -27.19 -11.64
CA SER A 95 -6.91 -28.52 -11.80
C SER A 95 -8.06 -29.50 -12.02
N ASN A 96 -8.57 -29.53 -13.25
CA ASN A 96 -9.37 -30.66 -13.72
C ASN A 96 -8.44 -31.48 -14.61
N PHE A 97 -8.17 -32.69 -14.14
CA PHE A 97 -7.63 -33.80 -14.92
C PHE A 97 -8.51 -34.09 -16.14
#